data_AF-A0A430BDW3-F1
#
_entry.id   AF-A0A430BDW3-F1
#
_cell.length_a   1.000
_cell.length_b   1.000
_cell.length_c   1.000
_cell.angle_alpha   90.00
_cell.angle_beta   90.00
_cell.angle_gamma   90.00
#
_symmetry.space_group_name_H-M   'P 1'
#
loop_
_entity.id
_entity.type
_entity.pdbx_description
1 polymer ?
#
loop_
_entity_poly.entity_id
_entity_poly.type
_entity_poly.pdbx_seq_one_letter_code
_entity_poly.pdbx_strand_id
1 'polypeptide(L)'
;MGTSREFRVTIALRVEEAGALWDAAAAQAMSILGMTLDDVAETIGDRAAPQIEDCLTLLADPMRYAGCTPTIFTVDADLAVAPATVTPPLRPRATAPVRRRAIRAADATTRVACIAPL
;
A
#
# COMPACT_ATOMS: atom_id res chain seq x y z
N MET A 1 12.78 -28.64 7.48
CA MET A 1 12.72 -27.82 6.24
C MET A 1 11.89 -26.59 6.60
N GLY A 2 12.53 -25.43 6.76
CA GLY A 2 11.84 -24.21 7.16
C GLY A 2 10.97 -23.70 6.00
N THR A 3 9.72 -23.36 6.29
CA THR A 3 8.81 -22.77 5.32
C THR A 3 9.19 -21.30 5.11
N SER A 4 9.87 -21.00 3.99
CA SER A 4 10.14 -19.60 3.62
C SER A 4 8.83 -18.91 3.22
N ARG A 5 8.59 -17.72 3.76
CA ARG A 5 7.40 -16.90 3.51
C ARG A 5 7.83 -15.53 3.01
N GLU A 6 7.22 -15.10 1.91
CA GLU A 6 7.47 -13.78 1.34
C GLU A 6 6.42 -12.79 1.85
N PHE A 7 6.88 -11.59 2.21
CA PHE A 7 6.04 -10.48 2.64
C PHE A 7 6.44 -9.23 1.86
N ARG A 8 5.44 -8.48 1.38
CA ARG A 8 5.63 -7.17 0.75
C ARG A 8 5.03 -6.11 1.65
N VAL A 9 5.83 -5.11 2.00
CA VAL A 9 5.40 -3.94 2.76
C VAL A 9 5.58 -2.72 1.85
N THR A 10 4.52 -1.94 1.69
CA THR A 10 4.53 -0.67 0.94
C THR A 10 4.23 0.45 1.92
N ILE A 11 5.11 1.45 1.98
CA ILE A 11 4.97 2.61 2.87
C ILE A 11 5.05 3.87 2.02
N ALA A 12 4.10 4.78 2.20
CA ALA A 12 4.15 6.12 1.64
C ALA A 12 4.53 7.11 2.75
N LEU A 13 5.55 7.93 2.50
CA LEU A 13 6.09 8.88 3.46
C LEU A 13 5.97 10.30 2.90
N ARG A 14 5.74 11.26 3.79
CA ARG A 14 5.81 12.69 3.48
C ARG A 14 6.98 13.26 4.26
N VAL A 15 7.86 13.97 3.57
CA VAL A 15 8.98 14.67 4.19
C VAL A 15 8.49 16.04 4.62
N GLU A 16 8.33 16.25 5.92
CA GLU A 16 7.91 17.53 6.51
C GLU A 16 9.12 18.45 6.78
N GLU A 17 10.26 17.87 7.17
CA GLU A 17 11.47 18.61 7.53
C GLU A 17 12.71 17.95 6.92
N ALA A 18 13.25 18.57 5.86
CA ALA A 18 14.40 18.06 5.13
C ALA A 18 15.68 17.99 5.98
N GLY A 19 15.88 18.94 6.89
CA GLY A 19 17.05 18.97 7.78
C GLY A 19 17.07 17.80 8.76
N ALA A 20 15.93 17.48 9.38
CA ALA A 20 15.81 16.34 10.28
C ALA A 20 15.98 15.00 9.56
N LEU A 21 15.49 14.91 8.31
CA LEU A 21 15.73 13.74 7.46
C LEU A 21 17.22 13.55 7.18
N TRP A 22 17.92 14.62 6.82
CA TRP A 22 19.36 14.61 6.57
C TRP A 22 20.14 14.21 7.81
N ASP A 23 19.83 14.79 8.98
CA ASP A 23 20.51 14.47 10.25
C ASP A 23 20.37 12.98 10.60
N ALA A 24 19.20 12.39 10.35
CA ALA A 24 18.96 10.97 10.57
C ALA A 24 19.75 10.09 9.58
N ALA A 25 19.79 10.46 8.30
CA ALA A 25 20.56 9.75 7.28
C ALA A 25 22.07 9.82 7.54
N ALA A 26 22.59 11.00 7.89
CA ALA A 26 23.98 11.22 8.25
C ALA A 26 24.40 10.38 9.47
N ALA A 27 23.59 10.40 10.54
CA ALA A 27 23.86 9.59 11.73
C ALA A 27 23.94 8.09 11.41
N GLN A 28 23.09 7.60 10.51
CA GLN A 28 23.14 6.21 10.07
C GLN A 28 24.37 5.92 9.21
N ALA A 29 24.67 6.77 8.22
CA ALA A 29 25.82 6.60 7.33
C ALA A 29 27.12 6.52 8.15
N MET A 30 27.28 7.42 9.11
CA MET A 30 28.47 7.46 9.96
C MET A 30 28.54 6.25 10.90
N SER A 31 27.42 5.86 11.50
CA SER A 31 27.39 4.76 12.49
C SER A 31 27.55 3.38 11.86
N ILE A 32 26.93 3.15 10.69
CA ILE A 32 26.83 1.82 10.07
C ILE A 32 27.83 1.64 8.95
N LEU A 33 27.97 2.64 8.07
CA LEU A 33 28.86 2.56 6.90
C LEU A 33 30.27 3.07 7.22
N GLY A 34 30.46 3.71 8.38
CA GLY A 34 31.74 4.29 8.78
C GLY A 34 32.18 5.48 7.91
N MET A 35 31.23 6.11 7.23
CA MET A 35 31.48 7.29 6.39
C MET A 35 31.88 8.49 7.24
N THR A 36 32.72 9.37 6.68
CA THR A 36 32.98 10.68 7.28
C THR A 36 31.86 11.66 6.93
N LEU A 37 31.80 12.81 7.62
CA LEU A 37 30.78 13.82 7.33
C LEU A 37 30.88 14.37 5.89
N ASP A 38 32.11 14.45 5.35
CA ASP A 38 32.36 14.91 3.98
C ASP A 38 31.83 13.89 2.97
N ASP A 39 32.11 12.60 3.19
CA ASP A 39 31.56 11.52 2.35
C ASP A 39 30.03 11.49 2.37
N VAL A 40 29.44 11.78 3.54
CA VAL A 40 27.99 11.92 3.67
C VAL A 40 27.47 13.09 2.85
N ALA A 41 28.08 14.27 2.96
CA ALA A 41 27.67 15.45 2.20
C ALA A 41 27.77 15.23 0.68
N GLU A 42 28.80 14.52 0.22
CA GLU A 42 28.95 14.13 -1.19
C GLU A 42 27.88 13.11 -1.64
N THR A 43 27.40 12.25 -0.73
CA THR A 43 26.45 11.19 -1.06
C THR A 43 24.99 11.66 -1.02
N ILE A 44 24.61 12.44 0.01
CA ILE A 44 23.21 12.85 0.24
C ILE A 44 23.01 14.37 0.13
N GLY A 45 24.00 15.10 -0.39
CA GLY A 45 24.02 16.55 -0.48
C GLY A 45 24.30 17.25 0.86
N ASP A 46 24.51 18.56 0.80
CA ASP A 46 24.69 19.39 1.99
C ASP A 46 23.41 19.46 2.84
N ARG A 47 23.56 19.65 4.15
CA ARG A 47 22.43 19.83 5.07
C ARG A 47 21.52 21.01 4.69
N ALA A 48 22.06 22.05 4.04
CA ALA A 48 21.28 23.20 3.57
C ALA A 48 20.48 22.93 2.29
N ALA A 49 20.89 21.93 1.50
CA ALA A 49 20.27 21.53 0.24
C ALA A 49 20.33 19.99 0.08
N PRO A 50 19.63 19.24 0.96
CA PRO A 50 19.76 17.79 1.01
C PRO A 50 19.10 17.12 -0.19
N GLN A 51 19.73 16.07 -0.70
CA GLN A 51 19.14 15.16 -1.69
C GLN A 51 18.20 14.18 -0.98
N ILE A 52 16.90 14.47 -1.05
CA ILE A 52 15.87 13.75 -0.29
C ILE A 52 15.79 12.27 -0.67
N GLU A 53 15.93 11.96 -1.95
CA GLU A 53 15.89 10.59 -2.48
C GLU A 53 17.02 9.73 -1.92
N ASP A 54 18.22 10.29 -1.87
CA ASP A 54 19.39 9.60 -1.31
C ASP A 54 19.29 9.45 0.20
N CYS A 55 18.79 10.47 0.91
CA CYS A 55 18.50 10.38 2.35
C CYS A 55 17.52 9.23 2.65
N LEU A 56 16.43 9.13 1.89
CA LEU A 56 15.42 8.08 2.06
C LEU A 56 15.97 6.71 1.71
N THR A 57 16.78 6.60 0.66
CA THR A 57 17.44 5.35 0.26
C THR A 57 18.34 4.83 1.38
N LEU A 58 19.13 5.72 1.98
CA LEU A 58 20.03 5.36 3.08
C LEU A 58 19.24 4.92 4.32
N LEU A 59 18.17 5.64 4.65
CA LEU A 59 17.32 5.36 5.81
C LEU A 59 16.49 4.07 5.66
N ALA A 60 15.96 3.84 4.47
CA ALA A 60 15.06 2.74 4.20
C ALA A 60 15.78 1.46 3.77
N ASP A 61 17.12 1.45 3.78
CA ASP A 61 17.91 0.24 3.53
C ASP A 61 17.42 -0.93 4.42
N PRO A 62 16.85 -1.98 3.82
CA PRO A 62 16.28 -3.12 4.52
C PRO A 62 17.33 -4.05 5.16
N MET A 63 18.62 -3.74 5.05
CA MET A 63 19.72 -4.38 5.82
C MET A 63 19.47 -4.40 7.34
N ARG A 64 18.46 -3.69 7.83
CA ARG A 64 18.05 -3.59 9.24
C ARG A 64 17.19 -4.74 9.77
N TYR A 65 16.66 -5.62 8.93
CA TYR A 65 15.79 -6.71 9.40
C TYR A 65 16.58 -8.00 9.63
N ALA A 66 17.01 -8.25 10.88
CA ALA A 66 17.73 -9.47 11.24
C ALA A 66 16.94 -10.73 10.81
N GLY A 67 17.58 -11.58 9.99
CA GLY A 67 16.96 -12.81 9.46
C GLY A 67 16.09 -12.60 8.22
N CYS A 68 16.01 -11.39 7.68
CA CYS A 68 15.37 -11.11 6.40
C CYS A 68 16.42 -10.85 5.32
N THR A 69 16.16 -11.35 4.12
CA THR A 69 16.91 -10.99 2.92
C THR A 69 16.01 -10.12 2.05
N PRO A 70 16.39 -8.87 1.73
CA PRO A 70 15.58 -8.03 0.87
C PRO A 70 15.55 -8.58 -0.55
N THR A 71 14.34 -8.76 -1.11
CA THR A 71 14.16 -9.23 -2.49
C THR A 71 14.01 -8.06 -3.47
N ILE A 72 13.29 -7.01 -3.09
CA ILE A 72 13.02 -5.82 -3.91
C ILE A 72 12.93 -4.61 -2.97
N PHE A 73 13.66 -3.54 -3.27
CA PHE A 73 13.60 -2.25 -2.59
C PHE A 73 13.55 -1.13 -3.63
N THR A 74 12.56 -0.24 -3.53
CA THR A 74 12.36 0.87 -4.45
C THR A 74 11.96 2.12 -3.67
N VAL A 75 12.53 3.27 -4.04
CA VAL A 75 12.11 4.59 -3.56
C VAL A 75 11.58 5.33 -4.79
N ASP A 76 10.28 5.60 -4.80
CA ASP A 76 9.63 6.34 -5.88
C ASP A 76 9.49 7.81 -5.47
N ALA A 77 10.25 8.69 -6.13
CA ALA A 77 10.10 10.13 -6.00
C ALA A 77 8.83 10.61 -6.69
N ASP A 78 8.23 11.68 -6.18
CA ASP A 78 7.08 12.35 -6.83
C ASP A 78 5.92 11.43 -7.20
N LEU A 79 5.54 10.53 -6.28
CA LEU A 79 4.21 9.94 -6.34
C LEU A 79 3.20 11.08 -6.20
N ALA A 80 2.73 11.60 -7.34
CA ALA A 80 1.73 12.65 -7.40
C ALA A 80 0.59 12.26 -6.47
N VAL A 81 0.51 12.93 -5.33
CA VAL A 81 -0.54 12.67 -4.35
C VAL A 81 -1.80 13.21 -4.99
N ALA A 82 -2.53 12.34 -5.70
CA ALA A 82 -3.91 12.61 -6.02
C ALA A 82 -4.56 12.99 -4.68
N PRO A 83 -5.18 14.19 -4.57
CA PRO A 83 -5.85 14.56 -3.34
C PRO A 83 -6.78 13.41 -3.00
N ALA A 84 -6.63 12.86 -1.79
CA ALA A 84 -7.40 11.71 -1.36
C ALA A 84 -8.87 12.01 -1.69
N THR A 85 -9.40 11.38 -2.73
CA THR A 85 -10.82 11.38 -2.97
C THR A 85 -11.37 10.66 -1.77
N VAL A 86 -11.84 11.43 -0.80
CA VAL A 86 -12.69 10.94 0.28
C VAL A 86 -13.84 10.28 -0.46
N THR A 87 -13.77 8.96 -0.64
CA THR A 87 -14.91 8.18 -1.09
C THR A 87 -15.96 8.44 -0.02
N PRO A 88 -17.02 9.22 -0.30
CA PRO A 88 -18.07 9.40 0.69
C PRO A 88 -18.57 8.02 1.07
N PRO A 89 -18.86 7.74 2.36
CA PRO A 89 -19.38 6.45 2.75
C PRO A 89 -20.56 6.13 1.84
N LEU A 90 -20.51 4.97 1.18
CA LEU A 90 -21.62 4.42 0.42
C LEU A 90 -22.85 4.49 1.33
N ARG A 91 -23.73 5.47 1.06
CA ARG A 91 -24.98 5.59 1.79
C ARG A 91 -25.68 4.25 1.60
N PRO A 92 -26.00 3.50 2.66
CA PRO A 92 -26.74 2.27 2.50
C PRO A 92 -28.02 2.61 1.74
N ARG A 93 -28.15 2.04 0.54
CA ARG A 93 -29.31 2.21 -0.31
C ARG A 93 -30.51 1.77 0.52
N ALA A 94 -31.39 2.70 0.84
CA ALA A 94 -32.61 2.40 1.59
C ALA A 94 -33.30 1.22 0.92
N THR A 95 -33.35 0.08 1.61
CA THR A 95 -34.07 -1.09 1.14
C THR A 95 -35.54 -0.70 1.09
N ALA A 96 -36.09 -0.62 -0.12
CA ALA A 96 -37.53 -0.43 -0.29
C ALA A 96 -38.26 -1.54 0.47
N PRO A 97 -39.32 -1.24 1.23
CA PRO A 97 -40.06 -2.27 1.94
C PRO A 97 -40.66 -3.24 0.93
N VAL A 98 -40.24 -4.50 1.01
CA VAL A 98 -40.82 -5.60 0.23
C VAL A 98 -42.29 -5.72 0.67
N ARG A 99 -43.21 -5.14 -0.12
CA ARG A 99 -44.63 -5.40 0.03
C ARG A 99 -44.85 -6.87 -0.29
N ARG A 100 -44.99 -7.70 0.76
CA ARG A 100 -45.45 -9.08 0.63
C ARG A 100 -46.88 -9.05 0.09
N ARG A 101 -47.02 -9.20 -1.23
CA ARG A 101 -48.31 -9.43 -1.85
C ARG A 101 -48.64 -10.92 -1.63
N ALA A 102 -49.61 -11.18 -0.76
CA ALA A 102 -50.17 -12.50 -0.58
C ALA A 102 -50.79 -12.95 -1.91
N ILE A 103 -50.18 -13.96 -2.54
CA ILE A 103 -50.78 -14.59 -3.72
C ILE A 103 -51.71 -15.68 -3.18
N ARG A 104 -53.02 -15.41 -3.24
CA ARG A 104 -54.06 -16.40 -2.98
C ARG A 104 -53.92 -17.55 -3.98
N ALA A 105 -53.96 -18.76 -3.46
CA ALA A 105 -54.16 -19.96 -4.25
C ALA A 105 -55.49 -19.87 -5.01
N ALA A 106 -55.44 -20.10 -6.32
CA ALA A 106 -56.58 -20.52 -7.11
C ALA A 106 -56.11 -21.63 -8.03
N ASP A 107 -56.73 -22.76 -7.78
CA ASP A 107 -56.64 -24.05 -8.44
C ASP A 107 -57.12 -23.98 -9.90
N ALA A 108 -56.95 -25.11 -10.58
CA ALA A 108 -57.69 -25.58 -11.75
C ALA A 108 -57.01 -25.44 -13.13
N THR A 109 -56.47 -26.59 -13.53
CA THR A 109 -57.10 -27.45 -14.57
C THR A 109 -56.59 -27.35 -16.01
N THR A 110 -56.18 -28.54 -16.50
CA THR A 110 -56.30 -29.03 -17.91
C THR A 110 -55.22 -28.57 -18.90
N ARG A 111 -54.64 -29.40 -19.78
CA ARG A 111 -54.69 -30.85 -20.06
C ARG A 111 -53.44 -31.20 -20.93
N VAL A 112 -52.84 -32.34 -20.65
CA VAL A 112 -52.57 -33.48 -21.57
C VAL A 112 -51.74 -33.29 -22.86
N ALA A 113 -50.55 -33.94 -22.80
CA ALA A 113 -49.90 -34.88 -23.73
C ALA A 113 -49.55 -34.48 -25.18
N CYS A 114 -48.28 -34.74 -25.55
CA CYS A 114 -47.85 -35.78 -26.52
C CYS A 114 -46.31 -35.88 -26.44
N ILE A 115 -45.75 -36.97 -25.90
CA ILE A 115 -45.18 -38.15 -26.62
C ILE A 115 -43.73 -37.91 -27.11
N ALA A 116 -42.79 -38.68 -26.52
CA ALA A 116 -41.42 -38.97 -27.00
C ALA A 116 -41.46 -40.03 -28.12
N PRO A 117 -40.40 -40.79 -28.46
CA PRO A 117 -38.96 -40.58 -28.47
C PRO A 117 -38.38 -40.89 -29.89
N LEU A 118 -37.05 -40.86 -30.04
CA LEU A 118 -36.24 -41.99 -30.56
C LEU A 118 -34.76 -41.68 -30.35
#